data_AF-A0A1H2BJ71-F1
#
_entry.id   AF-A0A1H2BJ71-F1
#
_cell.length_a   1.000
_cell.length_b   1.000
_cell.length_c   1.000
_cell.angle_alpha   90.00
_cell.angle_beta   90.00
_cell.angle_gamma   90.00
#
_symmetry.space_group_name_H-M   'P 1'
#
loop_
_entity.id
_entity.type
_entity.pdbx_description
1 polymer ?
#
loop_
_entity_poly.entity_id
_entity_poly.type
_entity_poly.pdbx_seq_one_letter_code
_entity_poly.pdbx_strand_id
1 'polypeptide(L)'
;MGDTHDNGGTRLAVTGGSDEHQPRALSPVARAFKAASPWIWRLCGGAFLLFALAMVVTIFGDYVDVRTVRCDVVSAAPSTSSGGTRGSASTAGVRLETSDCGPVHYSDGVSFENRDQIAASISPGAYEFDMGWSSRVLGVEMRQTIPTARGYRAYHDWIVDGAAFGSEEDARNAALAALRALDGPNHGALIVEYGTARFEAVGSASVGFVCHRNSDAGNADRWSVLWDFGAGAGSSSGTVEVPVANGTASVAARNVHTLDRTVAAVEEFFADPTATPPAPAWATGNMVERTRLTR
;
A
#
# COMPACT_ATOMS: atom_id res chain seq x y z
N MET A 1 39.74 -50.91 -26.47
CA MET A 1 39.70 -50.00 -27.65
C MET A 1 39.81 -48.61 -27.07
N GLY A 2 41.01 -48.07 -26.86
CA GLY A 2 41.95 -47.62 -27.91
C GLY A 2 41.53 -46.18 -28.25
N ASP A 3 42.28 -45.10 -28.01
CA ASP A 3 43.73 -44.96 -28.12
C ASP A 3 44.30 -43.90 -27.16
N THR A 4 45.43 -44.27 -26.57
CA THR A 4 46.43 -43.41 -25.94
C THR A 4 47.27 -42.74 -27.01
N HIS A 5 47.29 -41.40 -27.07
CA HIS A 5 48.29 -40.65 -27.82
C HIS A 5 49.34 -40.09 -26.87
N ASP A 6 50.45 -40.83 -26.83
CA ASP A 6 51.75 -40.43 -26.34
C ASP A 6 52.40 -39.51 -27.39
N ASN A 7 53.06 -38.44 -26.95
CA ASN A 7 53.99 -37.69 -27.79
C ASN A 7 55.02 -37.01 -26.87
N GLY A 8 56.11 -37.74 -26.66
CA GLY A 8 57.37 -37.36 -27.30
C GLY A 8 57.97 -36.06 -26.78
N GLY A 9 58.87 -36.22 -25.81
CA GLY A 9 59.60 -35.12 -25.21
C GLY A 9 60.54 -34.39 -26.16
N THR A 10 60.93 -33.19 -25.73
CA THR A 10 62.21 -32.60 -26.09
C THR A 10 62.72 -31.86 -24.86
N ARG A 11 63.72 -32.44 -24.20
CA ARG A 11 64.53 -31.76 -23.17
C ARG A 11 65.52 -30.86 -23.89
N LEU A 12 65.32 -29.55 -23.79
CA LEU A 12 66.37 -28.56 -24.07
C LEU A 12 66.88 -28.04 -22.74
N ALA A 13 68.14 -28.39 -22.44
CA ALA A 13 68.93 -27.76 -21.41
C ALA A 13 69.24 -26.32 -21.86
N VAL A 14 68.72 -25.33 -21.15
CA VAL A 14 69.15 -23.93 -21.29
C VAL A 14 69.95 -23.58 -20.06
N THR A 15 71.23 -23.35 -20.32
CA THR A 15 72.26 -22.86 -19.40
C THR A 15 71.90 -21.48 -18.87
N GLY A 16 72.17 -21.28 -17.57
CA GLY A 16 71.95 -20.03 -16.86
C GLY A 16 72.64 -18.83 -17.53
N GLY A 17 71.86 -17.79 -17.75
CA GLY A 17 72.31 -16.41 -17.90
C GLY A 17 71.73 -15.60 -16.75
N SER A 18 72.59 -15.01 -15.95
CA SER A 18 72.22 -13.99 -14.97
C SER A 18 71.78 -12.74 -15.71
N ASP A 19 70.50 -12.67 -16.08
CA ASP A 19 69.89 -11.45 -16.62
C ASP A 19 69.73 -10.44 -15.49
N GLU A 20 70.74 -9.59 -15.39
CA GLU A 20 70.69 -8.26 -14.80
C GLU A 20 69.37 -7.60 -15.24
N HIS A 21 68.45 -7.47 -14.28
CA HIS A 21 67.12 -6.88 -14.45
C HIS A 21 67.27 -5.39 -14.78
N GLN A 22 67.57 -5.10 -16.05
CA GLN A 22 67.55 -3.75 -16.57
C GLN A 22 66.07 -3.30 -16.55
N PRO A 23 65.72 -2.26 -15.76
CA PRO A 23 64.33 -1.85 -15.62
C PRO A 23 63.82 -1.46 -17.00
N ARG A 24 62.92 -2.29 -17.58
CA ARG A 24 62.24 -1.99 -18.83
C ARG A 24 61.67 -0.58 -18.70
N ALA A 25 62.21 0.34 -19.49
CA ALA A 25 61.72 1.70 -19.56
C ALA A 25 60.22 1.64 -19.84
N LEU A 26 59.42 2.02 -18.85
CA LEU A 26 57.98 2.02 -18.94
C LEU A 26 57.59 2.80 -20.20
N SER A 27 56.69 2.19 -20.99
CA SER A 27 56.20 2.76 -22.24
C SER A 27 55.69 4.20 -22.00
N PRO A 28 55.74 5.07 -23.02
CA PRO A 28 55.29 6.46 -22.89
C PRO A 28 53.88 6.58 -22.29
N VAL A 29 53.02 5.60 -22.58
CA VAL A 29 51.65 5.48 -22.04
C VAL A 29 51.65 5.29 -20.53
N ALA A 30 52.52 4.43 -19.98
CA ALA A 30 52.60 4.19 -18.54
C ALA A 30 53.16 5.40 -17.76
N ARG A 31 53.97 6.26 -18.40
CA ARG A 31 54.44 7.52 -17.80
C ARG A 31 53.35 8.59 -17.78
N ALA A 32 52.50 8.67 -18.82
CA ALA A 32 51.36 9.57 -18.84
C ALA A 32 50.33 9.25 -17.74
N PHE A 33 50.12 7.98 -17.42
CA PHE A 33 49.22 7.56 -16.32
C PHE A 33 49.72 7.95 -14.92
N LYS A 34 51.04 8.01 -14.68
CA LYS A 34 51.60 8.46 -13.38
C LYS A 34 51.52 9.97 -13.17
N ALA A 35 51.35 10.75 -14.23
CA ALA A 35 51.20 12.21 -14.16
C ALA A 35 49.73 12.66 -14.02
N ALA A 36 48.78 11.73 -13.97
CA ALA A 36 47.38 12.05 -13.70
C ALA A 36 47.28 12.71 -12.32
N SER A 37 46.95 14.00 -12.33
CA SER A 37 46.97 14.84 -11.13
C SER A 37 45.95 14.34 -10.09
N PRO A 38 46.27 14.36 -8.78
CA PRO A 38 45.39 13.85 -7.72
C PRO A 38 43.99 14.48 -7.68
N TRP A 39 43.78 15.66 -8.29
CA TRP A 39 42.44 16.27 -8.41
C TRP A 39 41.52 15.51 -9.38
N ILE A 40 42.07 14.90 -10.44
CA ILE A 40 41.28 14.12 -11.42
C ILE A 40 40.69 12.90 -10.74
N TRP A 41 41.48 12.18 -9.95
CA TRP A 41 41.00 11.03 -9.18
C TRP A 41 39.93 11.39 -8.16
N ARG A 42 40.02 12.57 -7.53
CA ARG A 42 38.97 13.08 -6.63
C ARG A 42 37.67 13.40 -7.36
N LEU A 43 37.75 14.01 -8.55
CA LEU A 43 36.56 14.28 -9.37
C LEU A 43 35.91 12.99 -9.88
N CYS A 44 36.71 12.06 -10.42
CA CYS A 44 36.19 10.77 -10.87
C CYS A 44 35.58 9.98 -9.70
N GLY A 45 36.24 9.95 -8.54
CA GLY A 45 35.71 9.31 -7.35
C GLY A 45 34.42 9.98 -6.84
N GLY A 46 34.37 11.31 -6.83
CA GLY A 46 33.16 12.06 -6.45
C GLY A 46 32.00 11.82 -7.41
N ALA A 47 32.23 11.86 -8.72
CA ALA A 47 31.22 11.56 -9.73
C ALA A 47 30.70 10.13 -9.60
N PHE A 48 31.59 9.15 -9.35
CA PHE A 48 31.21 7.77 -9.11
C PHE A 48 30.34 7.62 -7.85
N LEU A 49 30.71 8.28 -6.75
CA LEU A 49 29.93 8.26 -5.51
C LEU A 49 28.54 8.89 -5.69
N LEU A 50 28.46 10.02 -6.39
CA LEU A 50 27.18 10.66 -6.71
C LEU A 50 26.31 9.76 -7.60
N PHE A 51 26.90 9.09 -8.58
CA PHE A 51 26.20 8.12 -9.42
C PHE A 51 25.71 6.91 -8.61
N ALA A 52 26.55 6.36 -7.74
CA ALA A 52 26.17 5.25 -6.86
C ALA A 52 25.04 5.66 -5.90
N LEU A 53 25.09 6.87 -5.34
CA LEU A 53 24.02 7.41 -4.50
C LEU A 53 22.72 7.59 -5.29
N ALA A 54 22.78 8.14 -6.50
CA ALA A 54 21.62 8.25 -7.37
C ALA A 54 21.00 6.88 -7.68
N MET A 55 21.83 5.87 -7.96
CA MET A 55 21.38 4.48 -8.16
C MET A 55 20.67 3.92 -6.93
N VAL A 56 21.24 4.12 -5.73
CA VAL A 56 20.60 3.71 -4.47
C VAL A 56 19.25 4.41 -4.30
N VAL A 57 19.18 5.72 -4.51
CA VAL A 57 17.92 6.47 -4.42
C VAL A 57 16.89 5.99 -5.45
N THR A 58 17.30 5.62 -6.67
CA THR A 58 16.35 5.08 -7.66
C THR A 58 15.87 3.67 -7.33
N ILE A 59 16.74 2.80 -6.80
CA ILE A 59 16.41 1.41 -6.48
C ILE A 59 15.54 1.33 -5.22
N PHE A 60 15.90 2.11 -4.20
CA PHE A 60 15.19 2.11 -2.92
C PHE A 60 14.09 3.18 -2.85
N GLY A 61 14.01 4.06 -3.86
CA GLY A 61 13.02 5.14 -3.97
C GLY A 61 11.58 4.63 -3.97
N ASP A 62 11.33 3.47 -4.57
CA ASP A 62 9.99 2.89 -4.59
C ASP A 62 9.60 2.23 -3.24
N TYR A 63 10.53 2.11 -2.30
CA TYR A 63 10.26 1.64 -0.94
C TYR A 63 9.97 2.77 0.05
N VAL A 64 10.26 4.01 -0.30
CA VAL A 64 10.05 5.18 0.56
C VAL A 64 8.83 5.99 0.10
N ASP A 65 8.10 6.58 1.06
CA ASP A 65 6.92 7.42 0.83
C ASP A 65 5.91 6.77 -0.14
N VAL A 66 5.53 5.53 0.17
CA VAL A 66 4.46 4.82 -0.54
C VAL A 66 3.16 5.56 -0.30
N ARG A 67 2.52 5.98 -1.38
CA ARG A 67 1.21 6.65 -1.34
C ARG A 67 0.24 5.92 -2.24
N THR A 68 -1.00 5.87 -1.80
CA THR A 68 -2.10 5.39 -2.64
C THR A 68 -2.49 6.48 -3.64
N VAL A 69 -2.59 6.10 -4.91
CA VAL A 69 -3.12 6.93 -5.99
C VAL A 69 -4.35 6.22 -6.54
N ARG A 70 -5.46 6.96 -6.64
CA ARG A 70 -6.70 6.45 -7.24
C ARG A 70 -6.67 6.69 -8.74
N CYS A 71 -6.98 5.66 -9.51
CA CYS A 71 -7.07 5.73 -10.96
C CYS A 71 -8.22 4.85 -11.47
N ASP A 72 -8.85 5.27 -12.56
CA ASP A 72 -9.91 4.48 -13.22
C ASP A 72 -9.30 3.58 -14.30
N VAL A 73 -9.24 2.27 -14.03
CA VAL A 73 -8.75 1.25 -14.95
C VAL A 73 -9.76 1.02 -16.06
N VAL A 74 -9.31 1.17 -17.30
CA VAL A 74 -10.08 0.93 -18.52
C VAL A 74 -9.84 -0.46 -19.07
N SER A 75 -8.61 -0.97 -18.97
CA SER A 75 -8.27 -2.33 -19.38
C SER A 75 -6.99 -2.82 -18.70
N ALA A 76 -6.83 -4.14 -18.61
CA ALA A 76 -5.61 -4.78 -18.15
C ALA A 76 -5.14 -5.81 -19.18
N ALA A 77 -3.84 -5.82 -19.45
CA ALA A 77 -3.23 -6.75 -20.40
C ALA A 77 -1.92 -7.32 -19.84
N PRO A 78 -1.59 -8.60 -20.12
CA PRO A 78 -0.29 -9.14 -19.80
C PRO A 78 0.79 -8.35 -20.53
N SER A 79 1.88 -8.08 -19.83
CA SER A 79 3.00 -7.31 -20.37
C SER A 79 4.33 -7.99 -20.07
N THR A 80 5.32 -7.67 -20.89
CA THR A 80 6.70 -8.12 -20.73
C THR A 80 7.59 -6.90 -20.86
N SER A 81 8.39 -6.62 -19.84
CA SER A 81 9.42 -5.58 -19.93
C SER A 81 10.78 -6.23 -20.17
N SER A 82 11.45 -5.84 -21.26
CA SER A 82 12.81 -6.28 -21.55
C SER A 82 13.80 -5.24 -21.03
N GLY A 83 14.41 -5.52 -19.88
CA GLY A 83 15.37 -4.62 -19.23
C GLY A 83 16.79 -4.72 -19.78
N GLY A 84 17.05 -4.42 -21.06
CA GLY A 84 18.43 -4.15 -21.53
C GLY A 84 18.81 -4.57 -22.95
N THR A 85 19.91 -4.02 -23.46
CA THR A 85 20.45 -4.19 -24.82
C THR A 85 21.20 -5.50 -25.07
N ARG A 86 21.29 -6.40 -24.08
CA ARG A 86 22.07 -7.64 -24.15
C ARG A 86 21.32 -8.90 -23.69
N GLY A 87 20.04 -9.02 -24.01
CA GLY A 87 19.25 -10.21 -23.69
C GLY A 87 18.99 -10.38 -22.18
N SER A 88 18.91 -9.26 -21.46
CA SER A 88 18.60 -9.24 -20.03
C SER A 88 17.26 -9.91 -19.72
N ALA A 89 17.15 -10.43 -18.50
CA ALA A 89 15.96 -11.04 -17.94
C ALA A 89 14.72 -10.20 -18.27
N SER A 90 13.77 -10.82 -18.97
CA SER A 90 12.44 -10.25 -19.15
C SER A 90 11.71 -10.34 -17.82
N THR A 91 11.02 -9.26 -17.44
CA THR A 91 10.17 -9.26 -16.24
C THR A 91 8.72 -9.36 -16.69
N ALA A 92 8.00 -10.34 -16.13
CA ALA A 92 6.57 -10.47 -16.31
C ALA A 92 5.84 -9.38 -15.52
N GLY A 93 4.75 -8.86 -16.08
CA GLY A 93 3.91 -7.89 -15.41
C GLY A 93 2.55 -7.78 -16.06
N VAL A 94 1.68 -6.97 -15.48
CA VAL A 94 0.39 -6.59 -16.02
C VAL A 94 0.42 -5.09 -16.27
N ARG A 95 0.05 -4.68 -17.48
CA ARG A 95 -0.12 -3.27 -17.84
C ARG A 95 -1.59 -2.93 -17.70
N LEU A 96 -1.88 -1.96 -16.84
CA LEU A 96 -3.20 -1.40 -16.64
C LEU A 96 -3.27 -0.07 -17.40
N GLU A 97 -4.19 0.03 -18.35
CA GLU A 97 -4.51 1.30 -18.98
C GLU A 97 -5.55 2.01 -18.11
N THR A 98 -5.26 3.24 -17.70
CA THR A 98 -6.17 4.06 -16.89
C THR A 98 -6.60 5.31 -17.66
N SER A 99 -7.76 5.87 -17.30
CA SER A 99 -8.31 7.05 -17.98
C SER A 99 -7.70 8.37 -17.49
N ASP A 100 -7.20 8.40 -16.25
CA ASP A 100 -6.85 9.61 -15.50
C ASP A 100 -5.38 9.68 -15.09
N CYS A 101 -4.74 8.54 -14.82
CA CYS A 101 -3.34 8.48 -14.38
C CYS A 101 -2.34 8.07 -15.49
N GLY A 102 -2.83 7.68 -16.66
CA GLY A 102 -2.01 7.03 -17.70
C GLY A 102 -1.74 5.54 -17.42
N PRO A 103 -0.91 4.87 -18.23
CA PRO A 103 -0.65 3.45 -18.03
C PRO A 103 0.08 3.20 -16.71
N VAL A 104 -0.28 2.14 -16.00
CA VAL A 104 0.36 1.67 -14.76
C VAL A 104 0.87 0.25 -14.98
N HIS A 105 2.08 -0.05 -14.53
CA HIS A 105 2.66 -1.38 -14.58
C HIS A 105 2.60 -2.05 -13.21
N TYR A 106 2.12 -3.28 -13.13
CA TYR A 106 2.11 -4.08 -11.90
C TYR A 106 2.95 -5.34 -12.11
N SER A 107 3.90 -5.61 -11.22
CA SER A 107 4.80 -6.78 -11.35
C SER A 107 5.03 -7.56 -10.07
N ASP A 108 4.55 -7.06 -8.93
CA ASP A 108 4.72 -7.77 -7.67
C ASP A 108 3.88 -9.06 -7.66
N GLY A 109 4.49 -10.20 -7.34
CA GLY A 109 3.84 -11.51 -7.41
C GLY A 109 3.44 -11.99 -8.83
N VAL A 110 3.77 -11.23 -9.89
CA VAL A 110 3.46 -11.60 -11.28
C VAL A 110 4.59 -12.43 -11.89
N SER A 111 4.26 -13.61 -12.41
CA SER A 111 5.15 -14.52 -13.14
C SER A 111 4.68 -14.67 -14.59
N PHE A 112 5.51 -15.29 -15.45
CA PHE A 112 5.14 -15.55 -16.83
C PHE A 112 3.94 -16.51 -16.95
N GLU A 113 3.78 -17.39 -15.97
CA GLU A 113 2.73 -18.40 -15.91
C GLU A 113 1.39 -17.82 -15.43
N ASN A 114 1.42 -16.82 -14.53
CA ASN A 114 0.19 -16.29 -13.91
C ASN A 114 -0.28 -14.95 -14.48
N ARG A 115 0.55 -14.21 -15.24
CA ARG A 115 0.22 -12.85 -15.70
C ARG A 115 -1.08 -12.75 -16.49
N ASP A 116 -1.40 -13.77 -17.29
CA ASP A 116 -2.61 -13.78 -18.11
C ASP A 116 -3.86 -13.95 -17.22
N GLN A 117 -3.74 -14.81 -16.19
CA GLN A 117 -4.78 -15.00 -15.18
C GLN A 117 -4.97 -13.73 -14.34
N ILE A 118 -3.88 -13.10 -13.89
CA ILE A 118 -3.94 -11.85 -13.11
C ILE A 118 -4.57 -10.74 -13.95
N ALA A 119 -4.12 -10.55 -15.20
CA ALA A 119 -4.70 -9.55 -16.09
C ALA A 119 -6.21 -9.78 -16.33
N ALA A 120 -6.63 -11.03 -16.53
CA ALA A 120 -8.03 -11.38 -16.72
C ALA A 120 -8.89 -11.20 -15.46
N SER A 121 -8.29 -11.24 -14.27
CA SER A 121 -9.00 -11.01 -13.00
C SER A 121 -9.31 -9.53 -12.74
N ILE A 122 -8.58 -8.61 -13.39
CA ILE A 122 -8.75 -7.18 -13.22
C ILE A 122 -9.84 -6.69 -14.17
N SER A 123 -10.99 -6.32 -13.60
CA SER A 123 -12.10 -5.73 -14.36
C SER A 123 -11.95 -4.21 -14.46
N PRO A 124 -12.46 -3.55 -15.53
CA PRO A 124 -12.52 -2.10 -15.60
C PRO A 124 -13.27 -1.49 -14.40
N GLY A 125 -12.80 -0.36 -13.87
CA GLY A 125 -13.37 0.31 -12.70
C GLY A 125 -12.36 1.18 -11.96
N ALA A 126 -12.77 1.75 -10.82
CA ALA A 126 -11.88 2.52 -9.97
C ALA A 126 -10.93 1.59 -9.20
N TYR A 127 -9.66 1.94 -9.10
CA TYR A 127 -8.64 1.21 -8.34
C TYR A 127 -7.77 2.17 -7.53
N GLU A 128 -7.28 1.66 -6.42
CA GLU A 128 -6.24 2.30 -5.62
C GLU A 128 -4.92 1.56 -5.81
N PHE A 129 -3.89 2.29 -6.24
CA PHE A 129 -2.56 1.79 -6.51
C PHE A 129 -1.57 2.31 -5.47
N ASP A 130 -0.80 1.42 -4.86
CA ASP A 130 0.27 1.81 -3.94
C ASP A 130 1.55 2.06 -4.74
N MET A 131 1.93 3.34 -4.85
CA MET A 131 3.07 3.78 -5.64
C MET A 131 4.15 4.42 -4.76
N GLY A 132 5.40 4.02 -4.98
CA GLY A 132 6.55 4.61 -4.31
C GLY A 132 6.95 5.98 -4.86
N TRP A 133 7.85 6.67 -4.16
CA TRP A 133 8.26 8.04 -4.52
C TRP A 133 8.83 8.16 -5.94
N SER A 134 9.71 7.26 -6.36
CA SER A 134 10.33 7.32 -7.69
C SER A 134 9.31 7.12 -8.81
N SER A 135 8.39 6.17 -8.66
CA SER A 135 7.30 5.97 -9.62
C SER A 135 6.37 7.19 -9.73
N ARG A 136 6.14 7.92 -8.62
CA ARG A 136 5.33 9.15 -8.64
C ARG A 136 6.06 10.33 -9.26
N VAL A 137 7.31 10.60 -8.85
CA VAL A 137 8.05 11.78 -9.32
C VAL A 137 8.58 11.58 -10.74
N LEU A 138 9.26 10.47 -11.01
CA LEU A 138 9.89 10.24 -12.31
C LEU A 138 8.87 9.85 -13.38
N GLY A 139 7.85 9.05 -13.03
CA GLY A 139 6.84 8.59 -13.98
C GLY A 139 5.96 9.73 -14.50
N VAL A 140 5.46 10.59 -13.60
CA VAL A 140 4.52 11.67 -13.96
C VAL A 140 5.26 12.83 -14.63
N GLU A 141 6.44 13.22 -14.13
CA GLU A 141 7.14 14.40 -14.60
C GLU A 141 7.96 14.14 -15.88
N MET A 142 8.55 12.94 -16.03
CA MET A 142 9.36 12.63 -17.22
C MET A 142 8.56 12.05 -18.39
N ARG A 143 7.27 11.70 -18.23
CA ARG A 143 6.32 11.16 -19.25
C ARG A 143 6.83 9.98 -20.11
N GLN A 144 8.00 9.44 -19.83
CA GLN A 144 8.63 8.38 -20.61
C GLN A 144 8.71 7.05 -19.85
N THR A 145 8.33 7.04 -18.56
CA THR A 145 8.41 5.86 -17.71
C THR A 145 7.03 5.51 -17.20
N ILE A 146 6.58 4.29 -17.49
CA ILE A 146 5.32 3.77 -16.97
C ILE A 146 5.51 3.57 -15.46
N PRO A 147 4.75 4.25 -14.59
CA PRO A 147 4.87 4.08 -13.13
C PRO A 147 4.59 2.63 -12.75
N THR A 148 5.34 2.13 -11.75
CA THR A 148 5.15 0.76 -11.25
C THR A 148 4.38 0.79 -9.93
N ALA A 149 3.23 0.11 -9.90
CA ALA A 149 2.46 -0.13 -8.69
C ALA A 149 3.02 -1.36 -7.94
N ARG A 150 3.09 -1.24 -6.61
CA ARG A 150 3.49 -2.35 -5.72
C ARG A 150 2.31 -3.20 -5.28
N GLY A 151 1.15 -2.56 -5.15
CA GLY A 151 -0.11 -3.19 -4.82
C GLY A 151 -1.22 -2.48 -5.56
N TYR A 152 -2.32 -3.19 -5.78
CA TYR A 152 -3.57 -2.60 -6.21
C TYR A 152 -4.71 -3.21 -5.42
N ARG A 153 -5.77 -2.43 -5.24
CA ARG A 153 -7.06 -2.91 -4.75
C ARG A 153 -8.15 -2.27 -5.60
N ALA A 154 -9.15 -3.05 -5.95
CA ALA A 154 -10.37 -2.49 -6.53
C ALA A 154 -10.91 -1.48 -5.52
N TYR A 155 -11.13 -0.27 -6.00
CA TYR A 155 -11.76 0.76 -5.20
C TYR A 155 -13.23 0.39 -5.14
N HIS A 156 -13.59 -0.27 -4.05
CA HIS A 156 -14.98 -0.51 -3.73
C HIS A 156 -15.46 0.66 -2.90
N ASP A 157 -16.58 1.20 -3.33
CA ASP A 157 -17.28 2.24 -2.60
C ASP A 157 -17.65 1.73 -1.20
N TRP A 158 -17.95 0.44 -1.00
CA TRP A 158 -18.40 -0.05 0.31
C TRP A 158 -17.64 -1.27 0.82
N ILE A 159 -17.19 -1.20 2.07
CA ILE A 159 -16.59 -2.32 2.82
C ILE A 159 -17.39 -2.52 4.12
N VAL A 160 -17.74 -3.76 4.45
CA VAL A 160 -18.39 -4.12 5.73
C VAL A 160 -17.60 -5.25 6.38
N ASP A 161 -17.10 -5.02 7.58
CA ASP A 161 -16.26 -5.96 8.35
C ASP A 161 -15.10 -6.56 7.51
N GLY A 162 -14.50 -5.73 6.66
CA GLY A 162 -13.40 -6.10 5.76
C GLY A 162 -13.81 -6.80 4.46
N ALA A 163 -15.10 -7.15 4.29
CA ALA A 163 -15.63 -7.66 3.03
C ALA A 163 -16.02 -6.50 2.11
N ALA A 164 -15.58 -6.55 0.85
CA ALA A 164 -15.91 -5.53 -0.14
C ALA A 164 -17.22 -5.85 -0.88
N PHE A 165 -18.01 -4.81 -1.17
CA PHE A 165 -19.30 -4.92 -1.82
C PHE A 165 -19.36 -4.07 -3.09
N GLY A 166 -19.96 -4.61 -4.14
CA GLY A 166 -20.09 -3.95 -5.44
C GLY A 166 -21.25 -2.95 -5.53
N SER A 167 -22.14 -2.92 -4.55
CA SER A 167 -23.30 -2.01 -4.50
C SER A 167 -23.56 -1.52 -3.08
N GLU A 168 -24.15 -0.33 -2.97
CA GLU A 168 -24.61 0.22 -1.68
C GLU A 168 -25.68 -0.66 -1.03
N GLU A 169 -26.59 -1.22 -1.83
CA GLU A 169 -27.68 -2.06 -1.34
C GLU A 169 -27.15 -3.35 -0.68
N ASP A 170 -26.20 -4.04 -1.33
CA ASP A 170 -25.61 -5.26 -0.78
C ASP A 170 -24.81 -4.97 0.49
N ALA A 171 -24.04 -3.88 0.49
CA ALA A 171 -23.30 -3.43 1.67
C ALA A 171 -24.23 -3.08 2.82
N ARG A 172 -25.32 -2.34 2.56
CA ARG A 172 -26.32 -1.98 3.56
C ARG A 172 -26.96 -3.21 4.15
N ASN A 173 -27.39 -4.16 3.32
CA ASN A 173 -27.99 -5.41 3.76
C ASN A 173 -27.01 -6.23 4.63
N ALA A 174 -25.73 -6.30 4.23
CA ALA A 174 -24.68 -6.96 5.00
C ALA A 174 -24.42 -6.29 6.35
N ALA A 175 -24.32 -4.96 6.38
CA ALA A 175 -24.10 -4.19 7.61
C ALA A 175 -25.26 -4.35 8.61
N LEU A 176 -26.51 -4.31 8.13
CA LEU A 176 -27.69 -4.52 8.98
C LEU A 176 -27.79 -5.96 9.50
N ALA A 177 -27.35 -6.95 8.72
CA ALA A 177 -27.26 -8.33 9.18
C ALA A 177 -26.17 -8.49 10.25
N ALA A 178 -24.98 -7.93 10.03
CA ALA A 178 -23.86 -7.96 10.96
C ALA A 178 -24.21 -7.26 12.29
N LEU A 179 -24.85 -6.08 12.23
CA LEU A 179 -25.30 -5.36 13.42
C LEU A 179 -26.23 -6.21 14.30
N ARG A 180 -27.19 -6.91 13.69
CA ARG A 180 -28.12 -7.78 14.41
C ARG A 180 -27.43 -9.02 14.98
N ALA A 181 -26.35 -9.48 14.35
CA ALA A 181 -25.59 -10.64 14.81
C ALA A 181 -24.70 -10.35 16.03
N LEU A 182 -24.45 -9.08 16.37
CA LEU A 182 -23.66 -8.67 17.55
C LEU A 182 -24.31 -9.03 18.90
N ASP A 183 -25.61 -9.35 18.92
CA ASP A 183 -26.30 -9.84 20.12
C ASP A 183 -26.00 -11.33 20.45
N GLY A 184 -25.17 -11.98 19.62
CA GLY A 184 -24.72 -13.36 19.80
C GLY A 184 -23.41 -13.51 20.59
N PRO A 185 -22.81 -14.72 20.60
CA PRO A 185 -21.52 -14.98 21.25
C PRO A 185 -20.35 -14.26 20.58
N ASN A 186 -20.58 -13.70 19.38
CA ASN A 186 -19.61 -12.92 18.64
C ASN A 186 -19.66 -11.47 19.11
N HIS A 187 -19.11 -11.22 20.29
CA HIS A 187 -18.87 -9.87 20.77
C HIS A 187 -17.79 -9.23 19.90
N GLY A 188 -18.13 -8.13 19.24
CA GLY A 188 -17.27 -7.51 18.24
C GLY A 188 -17.68 -6.08 17.95
N ALA A 189 -17.36 -5.62 16.75
CA ALA A 189 -17.77 -4.33 16.23
C ALA A 189 -18.28 -4.53 14.80
N LEU A 190 -19.31 -3.77 14.42
CA LEU A 190 -19.60 -3.51 13.02
C LEU A 190 -18.68 -2.38 12.55
N ILE A 191 -18.00 -2.60 11.42
CA ILE A 191 -17.24 -1.57 10.72
C ILE A 191 -17.80 -1.44 9.31
N VAL A 192 -18.22 -0.24 8.92
CA VAL A 192 -18.61 0.10 7.54
C VAL A 192 -17.69 1.20 7.03
N GLU A 193 -17.14 1.02 5.84
CA GLU A 193 -16.23 2.01 5.22
C GLU A 193 -16.75 2.41 3.84
N TYR A 194 -16.59 3.70 3.52
CA TYR A 194 -16.81 4.25 2.19
C TYR A 194 -15.68 5.19 1.79
N GLY A 195 -14.77 4.74 0.93
CA GLY A 195 -13.53 5.47 0.65
C GLY A 195 -12.75 5.74 1.94
N THR A 196 -12.62 7.02 2.30
CA THR A 196 -11.99 7.45 3.57
C THR A 196 -12.98 7.50 4.73
N ALA A 197 -14.29 7.51 4.48
CA ALA A 197 -15.29 7.58 5.53
C ALA A 197 -15.44 6.22 6.23
N ARG A 198 -15.75 6.25 7.52
CA ARG A 198 -15.96 5.06 8.33
C ARG A 198 -17.08 5.27 9.35
N PHE A 199 -17.88 4.24 9.54
CA PHE A 199 -18.82 4.08 10.64
C PHE A 199 -18.42 2.86 11.48
N GLU A 200 -18.50 2.99 12.79
CA GLU A 200 -18.21 1.90 13.75
C GLU A 200 -19.36 1.81 14.76
N ALA A 201 -19.87 0.60 15.01
CA ALA A 201 -20.80 0.33 16.11
C ALA A 201 -20.32 -0.84 16.97
N VAL A 202 -20.31 -0.64 18.28
CA VAL A 202 -19.81 -1.63 19.27
C VAL A 202 -20.85 -1.82 20.35
N GLY A 203 -21.16 -3.07 20.69
CA GLY A 203 -22.12 -3.40 21.73
C GLY A 203 -22.97 -4.62 21.39
N SER A 204 -24.19 -4.66 21.91
CA SER A 204 -25.16 -5.73 21.69
C SER A 204 -26.59 -5.19 21.74
N ALA A 205 -27.58 -5.92 21.25
CA ALA A 205 -28.97 -5.45 21.30
C ALA A 205 -29.53 -5.46 22.73
N SER A 206 -29.06 -6.38 23.58
CA SER A 206 -29.47 -6.48 24.99
C SER A 206 -28.94 -5.36 25.90
N VAL A 207 -27.78 -4.79 25.59
CA VAL A 207 -27.16 -3.69 26.37
C VAL A 207 -27.30 -2.33 25.68
N GLY A 208 -27.23 -2.32 24.35
CA GLY A 208 -27.12 -1.14 23.50
C GLY A 208 -25.74 -1.02 22.84
N PHE A 209 -25.63 -0.03 21.96
CA PHE A 209 -24.48 0.20 21.08
C PHE A 209 -23.90 1.60 21.24
N VAL A 210 -22.59 1.70 21.17
CA VAL A 210 -21.88 2.96 20.97
C VAL A 210 -21.55 3.09 19.50
N CYS A 211 -21.92 4.23 18.90
CA CYS A 211 -21.74 4.46 17.47
C CYS A 211 -20.77 5.62 17.25
N HIS A 212 -19.83 5.42 16.34
CA HIS A 212 -18.91 6.44 15.86
C HIS A 212 -19.02 6.56 14.36
N ARG A 213 -18.78 7.77 13.85
CA ARG A 213 -18.55 8.00 12.42
C ARG A 213 -17.41 8.97 12.21
N ASN A 214 -16.77 8.85 11.07
CA ASN A 214 -15.75 9.76 10.59
C ASN A 214 -15.88 9.89 9.08
N SER A 215 -15.87 11.11 8.54
CA SER A 215 -15.86 11.34 7.09
C SER A 215 -14.47 11.12 6.46
N ASP A 216 -13.42 11.08 7.28
CA ASP A 216 -12.03 10.82 6.92
C ASP A 216 -11.32 10.09 8.07
N ALA A 217 -11.32 8.76 8.02
CA ALA A 217 -10.73 7.88 9.02
C ALA A 217 -9.21 8.09 9.19
N GLY A 218 -8.53 8.70 8.22
CA GLY A 218 -7.13 9.12 8.33
C GLY A 218 -6.94 10.38 9.20
N ASN A 219 -8.02 11.09 9.51
CA ASN A 219 -8.02 12.30 10.32
C ASN A 219 -8.71 12.08 11.67
N ALA A 220 -7.91 12.02 12.74
CA ALA A 220 -8.42 11.79 14.09
C ALA A 220 -9.38 12.89 14.58
N ASP A 221 -9.27 14.13 14.08
CA ASP A 221 -10.09 15.26 14.53
C ASP A 221 -11.51 15.25 13.94
N ARG A 222 -11.78 14.36 12.97
CA ARG A 222 -13.06 14.26 12.26
C ARG A 222 -14.01 13.21 12.83
N TRP A 223 -13.56 12.47 13.84
CA TRP A 223 -14.43 11.52 14.52
C TRP A 223 -15.58 12.23 15.25
N SER A 224 -16.74 11.59 15.19
CA SER A 224 -17.96 11.98 15.90
C SER A 224 -18.56 10.76 16.58
N VAL A 225 -19.13 10.94 17.77
CA VAL A 225 -19.87 9.92 18.49
C VAL A 225 -21.35 10.26 18.47
N LEU A 226 -22.20 9.25 18.22
CA LEU A 226 -23.64 9.43 18.26
C LEU A 226 -24.04 9.82 19.68
N TRP A 227 -24.80 10.90 19.79
CA TRP A 227 -25.23 11.49 21.04
C TRP A 227 -26.71 11.81 20.94
N ASP A 228 -27.52 11.37 21.91
CA ASP A 228 -28.93 11.73 21.94
C ASP A 228 -29.27 12.72 23.08
N PHE A 229 -30.13 13.70 22.75
CA PHE A 229 -30.79 14.62 23.67
C PHE A 229 -32.32 14.55 23.55
N GLY A 230 -32.85 13.58 22.78
CA GLY A 230 -34.28 13.45 22.49
C GLY A 230 -35.15 13.25 23.74
N ALA A 231 -36.41 13.68 23.62
CA ALA A 231 -37.44 13.53 24.65
C ALA A 231 -37.76 12.03 24.88
N GLY A 232 -37.00 11.40 25.77
CA GLY A 232 -37.01 9.94 25.99
C GLY A 232 -35.63 9.38 26.29
N ALA A 233 -34.55 10.11 25.96
CA ALA A 233 -33.22 9.91 26.51
C ALA A 233 -33.30 10.23 28.01
N GLY A 234 -33.63 9.20 28.80
CA GLY A 234 -33.70 9.32 30.25
C GLY A 234 -32.46 10.05 30.74
N SER A 235 -32.68 11.06 31.59
CA SER A 235 -31.64 11.77 32.32
C SER A 235 -30.67 10.75 32.92
N SER A 236 -29.57 10.44 32.22
CA SER A 236 -28.77 9.26 32.55
C SER A 236 -27.38 9.70 32.97
N SER A 237 -27.34 10.34 34.14
CA SER A 237 -26.13 10.32 34.96
C SER A 237 -25.79 8.86 35.25
N GLY A 238 -24.69 8.35 34.70
CA GLY A 238 -24.25 6.98 34.93
C GLY A 238 -23.37 6.44 33.80
N THR A 239 -22.84 5.24 34.03
CA THR A 239 -22.12 4.45 33.04
C THR A 239 -22.81 3.10 32.84
N VAL A 240 -22.66 2.53 31.65
CA VAL A 240 -23.17 1.22 31.23
C VAL A 240 -21.97 0.41 30.76
N GLU A 241 -21.90 -0.85 31.16
CA GLU A 241 -20.87 -1.80 30.69
C GLU A 241 -21.29 -2.36 29.33
N VAL A 242 -20.68 -1.85 28.26
CA VAL A 242 -20.93 -2.28 26.88
C VAL A 242 -19.97 -3.42 26.52
N PRO A 243 -20.47 -4.55 25.98
CA PRO A 243 -19.58 -5.62 25.53
C PRO A 243 -18.74 -5.16 24.33
N VAL A 244 -17.47 -5.53 24.33
CA VAL A 244 -16.49 -5.24 23.28
C VAL A 244 -15.73 -6.53 22.95
N ALA A 245 -14.97 -6.56 21.85
CA ALA A 245 -14.27 -7.76 21.39
C ALA A 245 -13.45 -8.47 22.48
N ASN A 246 -12.85 -7.71 23.41
CA ASN A 246 -11.99 -8.23 24.47
C ASN A 246 -12.49 -7.90 25.89
N GLY A 247 -13.81 -7.90 26.13
CA GLY A 247 -14.39 -7.73 27.47
C GLY A 247 -15.57 -6.77 27.52
N THR A 248 -15.57 -5.85 28.49
CA THR A 248 -16.57 -4.78 28.60
C THR A 248 -15.89 -3.41 28.71
N ALA A 249 -16.61 -2.37 28.31
CA ALA A 249 -16.19 -0.99 28.46
C ALA A 249 -17.26 -0.18 29.20
N SER A 250 -16.84 0.60 30.20
CA SER A 250 -17.73 1.52 30.92
C SER A 250 -17.94 2.79 30.10
N VAL A 251 -19.15 2.96 29.55
CA VAL A 251 -19.49 4.07 28.67
C VAL A 251 -20.59 4.91 29.31
N ALA A 252 -20.51 6.23 29.20
CA ALA A 252 -21.59 7.10 29.68
C ALA A 252 -22.92 6.71 29.02
N ALA A 253 -23.96 6.50 29.83
CA ALA A 253 -25.25 5.97 29.36
C ALA A 253 -25.85 6.76 28.19
N ARG A 254 -25.62 8.07 28.14
CA ARG A 254 -26.03 8.97 27.03
C ARG A 254 -25.40 8.67 25.66
N ASN A 255 -24.36 7.86 25.60
CA ASN A 255 -23.68 7.44 24.37
C ASN A 255 -24.04 6.00 23.98
N VAL A 256 -24.92 5.34 24.72
CA VAL A 256 -25.37 3.97 24.47
C VAL A 256 -26.78 4.01 23.89
N HIS A 257 -26.94 3.42 22.71
CA HIS A 257 -28.12 3.55 21.87
C HIS A 257 -28.79 2.20 21.64
N THR A 258 -30.11 2.21 21.43
CA THR A 258 -30.84 0.98 21.07
C THR A 258 -30.44 0.49 19.67
N LEU A 259 -30.81 -0.76 19.35
CA LEU A 259 -30.63 -1.32 18.00
C LEU A 259 -31.30 -0.43 16.94
N ASP A 260 -32.55 -0.03 17.15
CA ASP A 260 -33.30 0.78 16.18
C ASP A 260 -32.62 2.14 15.91
N ARG A 261 -32.10 2.79 16.95
CA ARG A 261 -31.38 4.05 16.79
C ARG A 261 -30.05 3.87 16.06
N THR A 262 -29.38 2.74 16.31
CA THR A 262 -28.13 2.37 15.64
C THR A 262 -28.35 2.05 14.17
N VAL A 263 -29.43 1.32 13.84
CA VAL A 263 -29.87 1.07 12.45
C VAL A 263 -30.10 2.39 11.72
N ALA A 264 -30.84 3.33 12.33
CA ALA A 264 -31.07 4.64 11.73
C ALA A 264 -29.75 5.42 11.50
N ALA A 265 -28.78 5.32 12.41
CA ALA A 265 -27.48 5.96 12.26
C ALA A 265 -26.61 5.34 11.15
N VAL A 266 -26.67 4.00 10.98
CA VAL A 266 -26.04 3.29 9.86
C VAL A 266 -26.69 3.71 8.54
N GLU A 267 -28.02 3.77 8.48
CA GLU A 267 -28.73 4.21 7.27
C GLU A 267 -28.42 5.68 6.91
N GLU A 268 -28.29 6.56 7.91
CA GLU A 268 -27.81 7.94 7.71
C GLU A 268 -26.40 7.97 7.12
N PHE A 269 -25.50 7.09 7.57
CA PHE A 269 -24.16 6.97 7.01
C PHE A 269 -24.17 6.47 5.57
N PHE A 270 -25.01 5.49 5.23
CA PHE A 270 -25.16 5.05 3.84
C PHE A 270 -25.68 6.16 2.92
N ALA A 271 -26.57 7.02 3.42
CA ALA A 271 -27.13 8.13 2.63
C ALA A 271 -26.11 9.25 2.34
N ASP A 272 -25.21 9.56 3.29
CA ASP A 272 -24.12 10.52 3.08
C ASP A 272 -22.91 10.19 3.99
N PRO A 273 -21.99 9.33 3.52
CA PRO A 273 -20.86 8.87 4.33
C PRO A 273 -19.84 9.99 4.58
N THR A 274 -19.76 10.97 3.67
CA THR A 274 -18.80 12.08 3.74
C THR A 274 -19.33 13.31 4.46
N ALA A 275 -20.65 13.37 4.71
CA ALA A 275 -21.25 14.46 5.45
C ALA A 275 -20.57 14.69 6.79
N THR A 276 -20.44 15.97 7.14
CA THR A 276 -20.30 16.35 8.54
C THR A 276 -21.65 16.03 9.20
N PRO A 277 -21.67 15.17 10.23
CA PRO A 277 -22.93 14.75 10.79
C PRO A 277 -23.74 15.94 11.34
N PRO A 278 -25.07 15.90 11.20
CA PRO A 278 -25.93 16.97 11.65
C PRO A 278 -25.94 17.02 13.19
N ALA A 279 -25.51 18.16 13.75
CA ALA A 279 -25.81 18.50 15.13
C ALA A 279 -27.33 18.66 15.32
N PRO A 280 -27.92 18.30 16.47
CA PRO A 280 -27.26 17.95 17.74
C PRO A 280 -27.01 16.44 17.94
N ALA A 281 -27.33 15.59 16.97
CA ALA A 281 -27.31 14.13 17.14
C ALA A 281 -25.90 13.51 17.22
N TRP A 282 -24.87 14.29 16.90
CA TRP A 282 -23.49 13.82 16.87
C TRP A 282 -22.58 14.83 17.57
N ALA A 283 -21.69 14.34 18.43
CA ALA A 283 -20.73 15.16 19.17
C ALA A 283 -19.30 14.88 18.69
N THR A 284 -18.49 15.94 18.57
CA THR A 284 -17.07 15.88 18.19
C THR A 284 -16.15 16.18 19.37
N GLY A 285 -14.83 16.04 19.17
CA GLY A 285 -13.79 16.44 20.14
C GLY A 285 -13.52 15.41 21.24
N ASN A 286 -13.12 15.86 22.42
CA ASN A 286 -12.65 15.03 23.54
C ASN A 286 -13.61 13.91 23.99
N MET A 287 -14.89 14.03 23.65
CA MET A 287 -15.92 13.04 23.90
C MET A 287 -15.65 11.72 23.15
N VAL A 288 -15.14 11.82 21.94
CA VAL A 288 -14.98 10.69 21.02
C VAL A 288 -13.80 9.81 21.44
N GLU A 289 -12.68 10.42 21.83
CA GLU A 289 -11.49 9.70 22.27
C GLU A 289 -11.74 8.81 23.50
N ARG A 290 -12.68 9.20 24.37
CA ARG A 290 -13.02 8.40 25.57
C ARG A 290 -13.94 7.23 25.26
N THR A 291 -14.60 7.23 24.11
CA THR A 291 -15.61 6.23 23.76
C THR A 291 -15.18 5.32 22.63
N ARG A 292 -14.00 5.51 22.02
CA ARG A 292 -13.52 4.66 20.93
C ARG A 292 -13.05 3.30 21.47
N LEU A 293 -13.82 2.25 21.20
CA LEU A 293 -13.66 0.92 21.82
C LEU A 293 -12.87 -0.09 20.96
N THR A 294 -12.51 0.28 19.73
CA THR A 294 -11.95 -0.58 18.67
C THR A 294 -10.43 -0.44 18.50
N ARG A 295 -9.68 -0.10 19.56
CA ARG A 295 -8.22 -0.01 19.48
C ARG A 295 -7.53 -1.36 19.60
#